data_AF-A0A2D6AER5-F1
#
_entry.id   AF-A0A2D6AER5-F1
#
_cell.length_a   1.000
_cell.length_b   1.000
_cell.length_c   1.000
_cell.angle_alpha   90.00
_cell.angle_beta   90.00
_cell.angle_gamma   90.00
#
_symmetry.space_group_name_H-M   'P 1'
#
loop_
_entity.id
_entity.type
_entity.pdbx_description
1 polymer ?
#
loop_
_entity_poly.entity_id
_entity_poly.type
_entity_poly.pdbx_seq_one_letter_code
_entity_poly.pdbx_strand_id
1 'polypeptide(L)'
;WENGSHQDRLVYLNGRNYVRQFLTWDKDIGYELTIGEENGPQSYVAWEIGELGDKKSTLTITVYPYLLADISKITSYLPFMLYIRPKLKSYLKSVLNGFHYFIETGKAVPRNHWGKHSWFS
;
A
#
# COMPACT_ATOMS: atom_id res chain seq x y z
N TRP A 1 18.65 -3.70 8.59
CA TRP A 1 18.55 -4.67 7.48
C TRP A 1 19.43 -5.89 7.72
N GLU A 2 20.63 -5.78 8.29
CA GLU A 2 21.52 -6.95 8.37
C GLU A 2 21.17 -8.03 9.41
N ASN A 3 20.25 -7.78 10.35
CA ASN A 3 19.87 -8.77 11.36
C ASN A 3 18.36 -8.68 11.67
N GLY A 4 17.71 -9.85 11.77
CA GLY A 4 16.32 -10.01 12.23
C GLY A 4 15.29 -10.29 11.12
N SER A 5 14.09 -10.71 11.53
CA SER A 5 12.94 -10.80 10.62
C SER A 5 12.49 -9.40 10.22
N HIS A 6 12.55 -9.04 8.94
CA HIS A 6 12.02 -7.76 8.44
C HIS A 6 10.50 -7.80 8.34
N GLN A 7 9.85 -8.04 9.47
CA GLN A 7 8.42 -8.26 9.55
C GLN A 7 7.79 -7.36 10.60
N ASP A 8 6.61 -6.85 10.31
CA ASP A 8 5.77 -6.16 11.29
C ASP A 8 4.28 -6.48 11.12
N ARG A 9 3.44 -5.79 11.92
CA ARG A 9 1.99 -5.87 11.85
C ARG A 9 1.36 -4.50 11.63
N LEU A 10 0.37 -4.43 10.75
CA LEU A 10 -0.45 -3.27 10.45
C LEU A 10 -1.90 -3.54 10.83
N VAL A 11 -2.40 -2.80 11.83
CA VAL A 11 -3.81 -2.85 12.24
C VAL A 11 -4.56 -1.65 11.67
N TYR A 12 -5.50 -1.91 10.76
CA TYR A 12 -6.36 -0.91 10.15
C TYR A 12 -7.44 -0.40 11.10
N LEU A 13 -8.11 0.70 10.74
CA LEU A 13 -9.10 1.36 11.61
C LEU A 13 -10.34 0.49 11.87
N ASN A 14 -10.64 -0.44 10.95
CA ASN A 14 -11.72 -1.42 11.08
C ASN A 14 -11.28 -2.72 11.79
N GLY A 15 -10.07 -2.78 12.34
CA GLY A 15 -9.53 -3.96 13.04
C GLY A 15 -8.91 -5.02 12.13
N ARG A 16 -8.93 -4.85 10.81
CA ARG A 16 -8.17 -5.73 9.89
C ARG A 16 -6.69 -5.69 10.28
N ASN A 17 -6.09 -6.86 10.47
CA ASN A 17 -4.73 -7.00 10.96
C ASN A 17 -3.89 -7.74 9.93
N TYR A 18 -2.94 -7.03 9.32
CA TYR A 18 -2.06 -7.57 8.30
C TYR A 18 -0.64 -7.74 8.82
N VAL A 19 0.00 -8.81 8.39
CA VAL A 19 1.44 -9.00 8.52
C VAL A 19 2.10 -8.41 7.27
N ARG A 20 3.23 -7.71 7.46
CA ARG A 20 4.07 -7.25 6.35
C ARG A 20 5.44 -7.86 6.46
N GLN A 21 5.94 -8.44 5.38
CA GLN A 21 7.32 -8.90 5.26
C GLN A 21 8.03 -8.04 4.23
N PHE A 22 8.99 -7.24 4.68
CA PHE A 22 9.84 -6.44 3.82
C PHE A 22 10.87 -7.35 3.14
N LEU A 23 10.95 -7.26 1.81
CA LEU A 23 11.80 -8.09 0.95
C LEU A 23 13.08 -7.35 0.56
N THR A 24 12.97 -6.04 0.34
CA THR A 24 14.10 -5.16 0.02
C THR A 24 13.96 -3.86 0.81
N TRP A 25 15.08 -3.19 1.01
CA TRP A 25 15.13 -1.84 1.58
C TRP A 25 16.33 -1.10 0.98
N ASP A 26 16.06 -0.21 0.04
CA ASP A 26 17.06 0.63 -0.57
C ASP A 26 16.87 2.06 -0.07
N LYS A 27 17.83 2.49 0.76
CA LYS A 27 17.78 3.79 1.42
C LYS A 27 17.62 4.90 0.36
N ASP A 28 16.66 5.78 0.61
CA ASP A 28 16.31 6.94 -0.22
C ASP A 28 15.75 6.59 -1.63
N ILE A 29 15.61 5.29 -1.95
CA ILE A 29 15.06 4.80 -3.22
C ILE A 29 13.69 4.15 -3.00
N GLY A 30 13.54 3.29 -2.00
CA GLY A 30 12.30 2.53 -1.86
C GLY A 30 12.42 1.25 -1.07
N TYR A 31 11.34 0.48 -1.08
CA TYR A 31 11.30 -0.85 -0.49
C TYR A 31 10.19 -1.68 -1.13
N GLU A 32 10.35 -2.99 -1.04
CA GLU A 32 9.37 -3.96 -1.49
C GLU A 32 8.90 -4.79 -0.31
N LEU A 33 7.62 -5.19 -0.31
CA LEU A 33 7.07 -6.05 0.74
C LEU A 33 5.97 -6.97 0.23
N THR A 34 5.74 -8.05 0.96
CA THR A 34 4.48 -8.78 0.92
C THR A 34 3.59 -8.37 2.10
N ILE A 35 2.28 -8.30 1.87
CA ILE A 35 1.29 -7.88 2.87
C ILE A 35 -0.03 -8.62 2.73
N GLY A 36 -0.58 -9.07 3.85
CA GLY A 36 -1.84 -9.80 3.90
C GLY A 36 -2.15 -10.31 5.30
N GLU A 37 -3.17 -11.16 5.40
CA GLU A 37 -3.55 -11.80 6.67
C GLU A 37 -2.50 -12.82 7.09
N GLU A 38 -2.30 -13.03 8.40
CA GLU A 38 -1.37 -14.04 8.90
C GLU A 38 -1.79 -15.44 8.41
N ASN A 39 -0.87 -16.18 7.80
CA ASN A 39 -1.13 -17.47 7.13
C ASN A 39 -2.16 -17.42 5.98
N GLY A 40 -2.49 -16.22 5.48
CA GLY A 40 -3.40 -16.00 4.36
C GLY A 40 -2.69 -15.54 3.09
N PRO A 41 -3.46 -15.30 2.01
CA PRO A 41 -2.93 -14.76 0.77
C PRO A 41 -2.22 -13.41 0.97
N GLN A 42 -1.10 -13.22 0.28
CA GLN A 42 -0.25 -12.02 0.39
C GLN A 42 -0.20 -11.26 -0.92
N SER A 43 -0.46 -9.95 -0.88
CA SER A 43 -0.20 -9.06 -2.01
C SER A 43 1.26 -8.64 -1.99
N TYR A 44 1.87 -8.44 -3.16
CA TYR A 44 3.17 -7.80 -3.26
C TYR A 44 3.00 -6.30 -3.53
N VAL A 45 3.80 -5.47 -2.88
CA VAL A 45 3.75 -4.01 -3.01
C VAL A 45 5.17 -3.47 -3.10
N ALA A 46 5.44 -2.71 -4.16
CA ALA A 46 6.67 -1.95 -4.33
C ALA A 46 6.40 -0.46 -4.06
N TRP A 47 7.29 0.15 -3.29
CA TRP A 47 7.32 1.57 -2.99
C TRP A 47 8.61 2.15 -3.54
N GLU A 48 8.49 3.20 -4.36
CA GLU A 48 9.62 3.82 -5.04
C GLU A 48 9.54 5.34 -4.88
N ILE A 49 10.66 5.96 -4.53
CA ILE A 49 10.88 7.40 -4.51
C ILE A 49 11.82 7.73 -5.65
N GLY A 50 11.35 8.54 -6.59
CA GLY A 50 12.15 9.04 -7.70
C GLY A 50 12.53 10.50 -7.50
N GLU A 51 13.68 10.91 -8.04
CA GLU A 51 14.03 12.31 -8.13
C GLU A 51 13.24 13.01 -9.25
N LEU A 52 12.74 14.21 -8.98
CA LEU A 52 12.08 15.07 -9.96
C LEU A 52 12.74 16.45 -9.97
N GLY A 53 14.06 16.46 -10.13
CA GLY A 53 14.93 17.63 -10.02
C GLY A 53 15.19 18.06 -8.58
N ASP A 54 15.92 19.16 -8.41
CA ASP A 54 16.63 19.53 -7.17
C ASP A 54 15.79 19.64 -5.88
N LYS A 55 14.46 19.81 -5.99
CA LYS A 55 13.57 20.04 -4.84
C LYS A 55 12.24 19.30 -4.93
N LYS A 56 12.13 18.30 -5.80
CA LYS A 56 10.90 17.53 -5.95
C LYS A 56 11.23 16.05 -6.08
N SER A 57 10.29 15.24 -5.64
CA SER A 57 10.37 13.79 -5.75
C SER A 57 9.04 13.24 -6.20
N THR A 58 9.07 12.07 -6.81
CA THR A 58 7.89 11.25 -7.07
C THR A 58 7.79 10.17 -6.01
N LEU A 59 6.57 9.81 -5.64
CA LEU A 59 6.29 8.61 -4.86
C LEU A 59 5.39 7.71 -5.70
N THR A 60 5.90 6.52 -6.03
CA THR A 60 5.19 5.49 -6.78
C THR A 60 4.88 4.33 -5.86
N ILE A 61 3.64 3.85 -5.90
CA ILE A 61 3.19 2.67 -5.16
C ILE A 61 2.60 1.70 -6.18
N THR A 62 3.29 0.58 -6.38
CA THR A 62 2.86 -0.46 -7.32
C THR A 62 2.31 -1.65 -6.54
N VAL A 63 1.03 -1.95 -6.71
CA VAL A 63 0.32 -3.00 -5.97
C VAL A 63 0.00 -4.17 -6.90
N TYR A 64 0.44 -5.37 -6.52
CA TYR A 64 0.14 -6.64 -7.16
C TYR A 64 -0.76 -7.46 -6.22
N PRO A 65 -2.09 -7.32 -6.33
CA PRO A 65 -3.02 -7.91 -5.37
C PRO A 65 -3.12 -9.43 -5.52
N TYR A 66 -3.10 -10.16 -4.41
CA TYR A 66 -3.27 -11.63 -4.41
C TYR A 66 -4.61 -12.09 -4.99
N LEU A 67 -5.64 -11.23 -4.96
CA LEU A 67 -7.00 -11.52 -5.44
C LEU A 67 -7.03 -11.93 -6.93
N LEU A 68 -5.92 -11.71 -7.66
CA LEU A 68 -5.76 -12.04 -9.07
C LEU A 68 -4.88 -13.26 -9.31
N ALA A 69 -4.26 -13.84 -8.28
CA ALA A 69 -3.32 -14.94 -8.42
C ALA A 69 -3.99 -16.24 -8.89
N ASP A 70 -5.22 -16.50 -8.46
CA ASP A 70 -5.90 -17.80 -8.65
C ASP A 70 -6.99 -17.81 -9.74
N ILE A 71 -7.19 -16.70 -10.47
CA ILE A 71 -8.30 -16.57 -11.43
C ILE A 71 -7.76 -16.49 -12.86
N SER A 72 -8.28 -17.33 -13.77
CA SER A 72 -7.96 -17.30 -15.20
C SER A 72 -7.99 -15.87 -15.77
N LYS A 73 -6.94 -15.48 -16.51
CA LYS A 73 -6.71 -14.10 -17.02
C LYS A 73 -7.89 -13.52 -17.81
N ILE A 74 -8.74 -14.36 -18.39
CA ILE A 74 -9.85 -13.93 -19.25
C ILE A 74 -11.09 -13.58 -18.40
N THR A 75 -11.37 -14.32 -17.32
CA THR A 75 -12.56 -14.09 -16.47
C THR A 75 -12.30 -13.10 -15.33
N SER A 76 -11.03 -12.85 -14.97
CA SER A 76 -10.64 -11.90 -13.92
C SER A 76 -10.68 -10.43 -14.34
N TYR A 77 -10.68 -10.13 -15.65
CA TYR A 77 -10.57 -8.75 -16.14
C TYR A 77 -11.72 -7.85 -15.69
N LEU A 78 -12.97 -8.32 -15.82
CA LEU A 78 -14.15 -7.50 -15.54
C LEU A 78 -14.28 -7.18 -14.03
N PRO A 79 -14.22 -8.16 -13.11
CA PRO A 79 -14.24 -7.88 -11.67
C PRO A 79 -13.05 -7.03 -11.21
N PHE A 80 -11.87 -7.24 -11.81
CA PHE A 80 -10.69 -6.43 -11.52
C PHE A 80 -10.91 -4.96 -11.89
N MET A 81 -11.31 -4.71 -13.14
CA MET A 81 -11.49 -3.37 -13.69
C MET A 81 -12.60 -2.59 -12.98
N LEU A 82 -13.72 -3.25 -12.66
CA LEU A 82 -14.92 -2.58 -12.15
C LEU A 82 -14.97 -2.48 -10.62
N TYR A 83 -14.31 -3.38 -9.88
CA TYR A 83 -14.42 -3.42 -8.42
C TYR A 83 -13.08 -3.28 -7.70
N ILE A 84 -12.10 -4.13 -8.03
CA ILE A 84 -10.82 -4.17 -7.30
C ILE A 84 -10.01 -2.90 -7.55
N ARG A 85 -9.82 -2.54 -8.82
CA ARG A 85 -9.01 -1.39 -9.22
C ARG A 85 -9.57 -0.05 -8.71
N PRO A 86 -10.88 0.26 -8.81
CA PRO A 86 -11.42 1.51 -8.27
C PRO A 86 -11.27 1.62 -6.75
N LYS A 87 -11.49 0.53 -6.01
CA LYS A 87 -11.32 0.51 -4.55
C LYS A 87 -9.85 0.69 -4.15
N LEU A 88 -8.91 -0.04 -4.78
CA LEU A 88 -7.48 0.18 -4.54
C LEU A 88 -7.05 1.62 -4.86
N LYS A 89 -7.52 2.19 -5.97
CA LYS A 89 -7.22 3.60 -6.31
C LYS A 89 -7.75 4.57 -5.24
N SER A 90 -8.97 4.35 -4.75
CA SER A 90 -9.56 5.19 -3.69
C SER A 90 -8.75 5.13 -2.39
N TYR A 91 -8.34 3.92 -1.99
CA TYR A 91 -7.47 3.73 -0.85
C TYR A 91 -6.10 4.41 -1.02
N LEU A 92 -5.40 4.14 -2.13
CA LEU A 92 -4.09 4.74 -2.41
C LEU A 92 -4.15 6.26 -2.50
N LYS A 93 -5.25 6.83 -3.03
CA LYS A 93 -5.47 8.28 -2.99
C LYS A 93 -5.50 8.82 -1.56
N SER A 94 -6.16 8.12 -0.64
CA SER A 94 -6.18 8.51 0.78
C SER A 94 -4.79 8.41 1.43
N VAL A 95 -4.00 7.41 1.06
CA VAL A 95 -2.61 7.25 1.51
C VAL A 95 -1.72 8.39 1.01
N LEU A 96 -1.78 8.70 -0.29
CA LEU A 96 -1.02 9.80 -0.90
C LEU A 96 -1.40 11.15 -0.31
N ASN A 97 -2.69 11.40 -0.09
CA ASN A 97 -3.13 12.62 0.59
C ASN A 97 -2.60 12.68 2.04
N GLY A 98 -2.46 11.53 2.71
CA GLY A 98 -1.84 11.42 4.03
C GLY A 98 -0.40 11.94 4.04
N PHE A 99 0.41 11.50 3.07
CA PHE A 99 1.77 12.02 2.90
C PHE A 99 1.77 13.52 2.63
N HIS A 100 0.93 13.98 1.71
CA HIS A 100 0.82 15.40 1.39
C HIS A 100 0.48 16.26 2.62
N TYR A 101 -0.52 15.86 3.41
CA TYR A 101 -0.91 16.54 4.65
C TYR A 101 0.23 16.59 5.66
N PHE A 102 0.95 15.47 5.85
CA PHE A 102 2.08 15.43 6.79
C PHE A 102 3.21 16.35 6.32
N ILE A 103 3.54 16.35 5.04
CA ILE A 103 4.59 17.20 4.45
C ILE A 103 4.25 18.69 4.64
N GLU A 104 2.99 19.08 4.43
CA GLU A 104 2.57 20.48 4.55
C GLU A 104 2.43 20.98 5.99
N THR A 105 1.95 20.11 6.90
CA THR A 105 1.53 20.54 8.25
C THR A 105 2.45 20.08 9.36
N GLY A 106 3.26 19.05 9.13
CA GLY A 106 4.06 18.35 10.15
C GLY A 106 3.24 17.57 11.18
N LYS A 107 1.92 17.42 10.98
CA LYS A 107 0.99 16.80 11.94
C LYS A 107 0.58 15.40 11.52
N ALA A 108 0.28 14.56 12.51
CA ALA A 108 -0.33 13.26 12.28
C ALA A 108 -1.68 13.40 11.55
N VAL A 109 -1.93 12.50 10.59
CA VAL A 109 -3.17 12.49 9.80
C VAL A 109 -4.37 12.09 10.68
N PRO A 110 -5.44 12.89 10.75
CA PRO A 110 -6.65 12.51 11.48
C PRO A 110 -7.30 11.22 10.95
N ARG A 111 -7.95 10.45 11.82
CA ARG A 111 -8.66 9.23 11.41
C ARG A 111 -9.74 9.57 10.36
N ASN A 112 -9.77 8.84 9.24
CA ASN A 112 -10.74 9.02 8.15
C ASN A 112 -10.77 10.44 7.54
N HIS A 113 -9.64 11.15 7.51
CA HIS A 113 -9.59 12.54 7.05
C HIS A 113 -10.13 12.74 5.61
N TRP A 114 -9.91 11.76 4.72
CA TRP A 114 -10.46 11.76 3.36
C TRP A 114 -11.62 10.77 3.17
N GLY A 115 -12.36 10.51 4.24
CA GLY A 115 -13.51 9.61 4.25
C GLY A 115 -13.19 8.20 4.73
N LYS A 116 -14.25 7.39 4.85
CA LYS A 116 -14.15 5.97 5.22
C LYS A 116 -13.94 5.11 3.98
N HIS A 117 -13.16 4.03 4.12
CA HIS A 117 -12.92 3.09 3.05
C HIS A 117 -13.34 1.68 3.48
N SER A 118 -14.31 1.10 2.79
CA SER A 118 -14.95 -0.19 3.16
C SER A 118 -14.00 -1.37 3.45
N TRP A 119 -12.77 -1.36 2.93
CA TRP A 119 -11.77 -2.41 3.22
C TRP A 119 -10.92 -2.16 4.46
N PHE A 120 -10.77 -0.90 4.88
CA PHE A 120 -9.71 -0.47 5.81
C PHE A 120 -10.18 0.47 6.94
N SER A 121 -11.42 1.01 6.90
CA SER A 121 -11.93 1.89 7.95
C SER A 121 -13.45 1.99 8.07
#